data_AF-A0A521U1A5-F1
#
_entry.id   AF-A0A521U1A5-F1
#
_cell.length_a   1.000
_cell.length_b   1.000
_cell.length_c   1.000
_cell.angle_alpha   90.00
_cell.angle_beta   90.00
_cell.angle_gamma   90.00
#
_symmetry.space_group_name_H-M   'P 1'
#
loop_
_entity.id
_entity.type
_entity.pdbx_description
1 polymer ?
#
loop_
_entity_poly.entity_id
_entity_poly.type
_entity_poly.pdbx_seq_one_letter_code
_entity_poly.pdbx_strand_id
1 'polypeptide(L)'
;MTQPDQPGYREPSTPTAAAPWNPRAVLAFKLSLASVLLVPAFMLLLPLLHVAGIRSREIALLAVAMIALASLASLYLGYRGARSGLDVRREVPSHPVAERGRSLATAAVPLGILGVAMQLFGFLFACLVLPVIGRGRQVRHLGRPALPPLQPDGSWASQPIVLHVDPASREDLAARWRENGRTEHASVAAFARLTLDLLGLGAPPPLVAAAQRDALDEVRHAELCFALARAIDGRAVSPGAFPEAAHLPSLSRVRVVALASLAVDSLIDGAINEGVSARLAAAVALRCEEGAFRDALKTIAADEGRHAAHGWDVVEWCVAEGGAPVLHALHGALSGLPRSARERLPTAADEGSWERWGIHGHALEAESYARTLDDARRRVQRLG
;
A
#
# COMPACT_ATOMS: atom_id res chain seq x y z
N MET A 1 36.82 4.49 -93.57
CA MET A 1 37.56 4.73 -92.31
C MET A 1 36.56 4.99 -91.20
N THR A 2 36.60 4.10 -90.22
CA THR A 2 35.81 3.97 -89.00
C THR A 2 36.09 5.07 -87.97
N GLN A 3 35.05 5.59 -87.32
CA GLN A 3 34.86 5.37 -85.88
C GLN A 3 33.38 5.58 -85.49
N PRO A 4 32.70 4.59 -84.90
CA PRO A 4 31.38 4.78 -84.32
C PRO A 4 31.49 5.34 -82.89
N ASP A 5 30.59 6.25 -82.54
CA ASP A 5 30.43 6.82 -81.19
C ASP A 5 30.27 5.71 -80.15
N GLN A 6 31.19 5.66 -79.19
CA GLN A 6 31.10 4.77 -78.04
C GLN A 6 30.01 5.29 -77.09
N PRO A 7 29.02 4.47 -76.68
CA PRO A 7 28.12 4.85 -75.61
C PRO A 7 28.91 4.90 -74.30
N GLY A 8 29.14 6.10 -73.79
CA GLY A 8 29.83 6.31 -72.52
C GLY A 8 29.16 5.52 -71.40
N TYR A 9 29.92 4.60 -70.79
CA TYR A 9 29.54 3.92 -69.57
C TYR A 9 29.31 4.96 -68.46
N ARG A 10 28.05 5.27 -68.14
CA ARG A 10 27.72 6.02 -66.91
C ARG A 10 28.00 5.10 -65.74
N GLU A 11 28.91 5.51 -64.86
CA GLU A 11 29.10 4.84 -63.58
C GLU A 11 27.74 4.65 -62.88
N PRO A 12 27.49 3.51 -62.21
CA PRO A 12 26.32 3.35 -61.39
C PRO A 12 26.34 4.47 -60.36
N SER A 13 25.33 5.35 -60.42
CA SER A 13 25.10 6.37 -59.39
C SER A 13 25.21 5.70 -58.03
N THR A 14 26.20 6.12 -57.24
CA THR A 14 26.37 5.74 -55.83
C THR A 14 25.00 5.79 -55.17
N PRO A 15 24.63 4.81 -54.31
CA PRO A 15 23.33 4.83 -53.65
C PRO A 15 23.21 6.18 -52.94
N THR A 16 22.29 7.02 -53.42
CA THR A 16 21.96 8.30 -52.82
C THR A 16 21.68 8.03 -51.35
N ALA A 17 22.33 8.81 -50.48
CA ALA A 17 22.22 8.70 -49.04
C ALA A 17 20.75 8.43 -48.64
N ALA A 18 20.55 7.45 -47.76
CA ALA A 18 19.21 7.03 -47.34
C ALA A 18 18.34 8.27 -47.02
N ALA A 19 17.15 8.34 -47.61
CA ALA A 19 16.25 9.47 -47.43
C ALA A 19 16.08 9.81 -45.94
N PRO A 20 16.20 11.09 -45.56
CA PRO A 20 16.17 11.50 -44.16
C PRO A 20 14.82 11.16 -43.52
N TRP A 21 14.85 10.86 -42.22
CA TRP A 21 13.66 10.54 -41.45
C TRP A 21 12.65 11.69 -41.46
N ASN A 22 11.35 11.38 -41.52
CA ASN A 22 10.31 12.39 -41.38
C ASN A 22 10.43 13.05 -39.99
N PRO A 23 10.72 14.36 -39.91
CA PRO A 23 10.98 15.03 -38.65
C PRO A 23 9.76 15.03 -37.71
N ARG A 24 8.53 15.04 -38.27
CA ARG A 24 7.29 14.95 -37.49
C ARG A 24 7.11 13.55 -36.89
N ALA A 25 7.47 12.50 -37.62
CA ALA A 25 7.42 11.12 -37.12
C ALA A 25 8.45 10.88 -36.01
N VAL A 26 9.66 11.43 -36.17
CA VAL A 26 10.72 11.38 -35.15
C VAL A 26 10.30 12.12 -33.89
N LEU A 27 9.69 13.30 -34.03
CA LEU A 27 9.17 14.07 -32.89
C LEU A 27 8.05 13.32 -32.17
N ALA A 28 7.08 12.77 -32.91
CA ALA A 28 5.99 11.97 -32.34
C ALA A 28 6.51 10.78 -31.52
N PHE A 29 7.48 10.05 -32.06
CA PHE A 29 8.11 8.93 -31.36
C PHE A 29 8.85 9.37 -30.09
N LYS A 30 9.65 10.45 -30.16
CA LYS A 30 10.37 10.99 -29.00
C LYS A 30 9.44 11.42 -27.87
N LEU A 31 8.32 12.08 -28.20
CA LEU A 31 7.32 12.49 -27.22
C LEU A 31 6.64 11.28 -26.55
N SER A 32 6.24 10.29 -27.32
CA SER A 32 5.66 9.05 -26.78
C SER A 32 6.66 8.27 -25.93
N LEU A 33 7.93 8.19 -26.35
CA LEU A 33 8.98 7.53 -25.57
C LEU A 33 9.26 8.27 -24.25
N ALA A 34 9.31 9.60 -24.29
CA ALA A 34 9.49 10.41 -23.10
C ALA A 34 8.36 10.20 -22.09
N SER A 35 7.11 10.03 -22.54
CA SER A 35 5.98 9.72 -21.64
C SER A 35 6.18 8.42 -20.85
N VAL A 36 6.77 7.39 -21.46
CA VAL A 36 7.02 6.11 -20.78
C VAL A 36 8.20 6.19 -19.81
N LEU A 37 9.23 6.98 -20.13
CA LEU A 37 10.47 7.03 -19.36
C LEU A 37 10.48 8.03 -18.20
N LEU A 38 9.59 9.03 -18.22
CA LEU A 38 9.65 10.17 -17.29
C LEU A 38 9.42 9.76 -15.83
N VAL A 39 8.42 8.93 -15.55
CA VAL A 39 8.16 8.47 -14.17
C VAL A 39 9.21 7.49 -13.65
N PRO A 40 9.65 6.46 -14.40
CA PRO A 40 10.77 5.63 -13.99
C PRO A 40 12.04 6.45 -13.68
N ALA A 41 12.35 7.47 -14.48
CA ALA A 41 13.48 8.35 -14.22
C ALA A 41 13.34 9.10 -12.89
N PHE A 42 12.14 9.60 -12.56
CA PHE A 42 11.87 10.24 -11.27
C PHE A 42 11.92 9.25 -10.09
N MET A 43 11.45 8.01 -10.29
CA MET A 43 11.53 6.96 -9.28
C MET A 43 12.99 6.61 -8.94
N LEU A 44 13.88 6.64 -9.92
CA LEU A 44 15.32 6.42 -9.73
C LEU A 44 16.03 7.59 -9.02
N LEU A 45 15.41 8.78 -8.99
CA LEU A 45 15.92 9.98 -8.29
C LEU A 45 15.55 10.01 -6.79
N LEU A 46 14.50 9.29 -6.39
CA LEU A 46 14.03 9.25 -4.99
C LEU A 46 15.09 8.76 -3.98
N PRO A 47 15.89 7.70 -4.27
CA PRO A 47 16.96 7.27 -3.38
C PRO A 47 18.06 8.32 -3.18
N LEU A 48 18.31 9.18 -4.17
CA LEU A 48 19.35 10.23 -4.10
C LEU A 48 18.95 11.36 -3.14
N LEU A 49 17.66 11.70 -3.07
CA LEU A 49 17.14 12.68 -2.11
C LEU A 49 17.26 12.20 -0.66
N HIS A 50 17.21 10.88 -0.46
CA HIS A 50 17.41 10.26 0.84
C HIS A 50 18.87 10.36 1.31
N VAL A 51 19.83 10.22 0.38
CA VAL A 51 21.27 10.39 0.66
C VAL A 51 21.61 11.85 1.00
N ALA A 52 20.82 12.81 0.50
CA ALA A 52 21.03 14.25 0.71
C ALA A 52 20.54 14.79 2.08
N GLY A 53 20.03 13.94 2.98
CA GLY A 53 19.72 14.34 4.37
C GLY A 53 18.43 15.17 4.58
N ILE A 54 17.54 15.22 3.58
CA ILE A 54 16.24 15.93 3.68
C ILE A 54 15.27 15.09 4.57
N ARG A 55 14.39 15.73 5.35
CA ARG A 55 13.50 15.06 6.31
C ARG A 55 12.41 14.22 5.62
N SER A 56 12.02 13.10 6.26
CA SER A 56 11.12 12.08 5.68
C SER A 56 9.75 12.59 5.19
N ARG A 57 9.11 13.51 5.92
CA ARG A 57 7.79 14.05 5.55
C ARG A 57 7.85 15.04 4.39
N GLU A 58 8.88 15.89 4.38
CA GLU A 58 9.11 16.86 3.30
C GLU A 58 9.52 16.14 2.02
N ILE A 59 10.37 15.09 2.12
CA ILE A 59 10.68 14.18 1.00
C ILE A 59 9.40 13.51 0.50
N ALA A 60 8.54 12.98 1.37
CA ALA A 60 7.32 12.28 0.94
C ALA A 60 6.35 13.22 0.21
N LEU A 61 6.11 14.43 0.74
CA LEU A 61 5.26 15.42 0.10
C LEU A 61 5.86 15.90 -1.23
N LEU A 62 7.17 16.16 -1.26
CA LEU A 62 7.88 16.53 -2.48
C LEU A 62 7.85 15.38 -3.50
N ALA A 63 8.05 14.14 -3.08
CA ALA A 63 7.98 12.95 -3.93
C ALA A 63 6.60 12.80 -4.55
N VAL A 64 5.53 12.89 -3.75
CA VAL A 64 4.16 12.84 -4.24
C VAL A 64 3.87 13.98 -5.21
N ALA A 65 4.29 15.22 -4.90
CA ALA A 65 4.13 16.37 -5.78
C ALA A 65 4.91 16.20 -7.10
N MET A 66 6.14 15.69 -7.05
CA MET A 66 6.98 15.44 -8.22
C MET A 66 6.46 14.28 -9.07
N ILE A 67 5.94 13.21 -8.45
CA ILE A 67 5.29 12.10 -9.16
C ILE A 67 4.00 12.59 -9.83
N ALA A 68 3.22 13.44 -9.17
CA ALA A 68 2.02 14.04 -9.75
C ALA A 68 2.37 14.97 -10.93
N LEU A 69 3.38 15.84 -10.79
CA LEU A 69 3.86 16.72 -11.85
C LEU A 69 4.43 15.95 -13.04
N ALA A 70 5.26 14.94 -12.79
CA ALA A 70 5.82 14.07 -13.82
C ALA A 70 4.72 13.26 -14.51
N SER A 71 3.66 12.90 -13.78
CA SER A 71 2.50 12.22 -14.35
C SER A 71 1.66 13.12 -15.26
N LEU A 72 1.44 14.38 -14.89
CA LEU A 72 0.79 15.37 -15.75
C LEU A 72 1.62 15.67 -17.01
N ALA A 73 2.93 15.82 -16.85
CA ALA A 73 3.84 16.03 -17.97
C ALA A 73 3.87 14.82 -18.92
N SER A 74 3.94 13.60 -18.38
CA SER A 74 3.89 12.37 -19.17
C SER A 74 2.56 12.22 -19.92
N LEU A 75 1.42 12.49 -19.26
CA LEU A 75 0.10 12.46 -19.89
C LEU A 75 0.03 13.42 -21.09
N TYR A 76 0.55 14.64 -20.93
CA TYR A 76 0.63 15.62 -22.01
C TYR A 76 1.53 15.15 -23.16
N LEU A 77 2.71 14.60 -22.85
CA LEU A 77 3.67 14.11 -23.85
C LEU A 77 3.13 12.89 -24.61
N GLY A 78 2.49 11.93 -23.92
CA GLY A 78 1.90 10.74 -24.52
C GLY A 78 0.72 11.10 -25.43
N TYR A 79 -0.15 12.01 -25.00
CA TYR A 79 -1.24 12.54 -25.82
C TYR A 79 -0.73 13.26 -27.09
N ARG A 80 0.25 14.16 -26.93
CA ARG A 80 0.85 14.91 -28.05
C ARG A 80 1.58 13.99 -29.03
N GLY A 81 2.32 13.01 -28.53
CA GLY A 81 3.02 12.00 -29.32
C GLY A 81 2.07 11.11 -30.11
N ALA A 82 1.02 10.58 -29.46
CA ALA A 82 0.01 9.75 -30.12
C ALA A 82 -0.78 10.54 -31.17
N ARG A 83 -1.20 11.78 -30.86
CA ARG A 83 -1.92 12.65 -31.81
C ARG A 83 -1.06 13.00 -33.02
N SER A 84 0.19 13.41 -32.80
CA SER A 84 1.13 13.70 -33.90
C SER A 84 1.44 12.46 -34.74
N GLY A 85 1.51 11.27 -34.14
CA GLY A 85 1.67 10.01 -34.86
C GLY A 85 0.45 9.66 -35.73
N LEU A 86 -0.76 9.92 -35.24
CA LEU A 86 -2.00 9.77 -36.01
C LEU A 86 -2.10 10.75 -37.18
N ASP A 87 -1.70 12.00 -36.98
CA ASP A 87 -1.72 13.02 -38.04
C ASP A 87 -0.77 12.63 -39.17
N VAL A 88 0.46 12.18 -38.85
CA VAL A 88 1.43 11.67 -39.84
C VAL A 88 0.92 10.40 -40.56
N ARG A 89 0.11 9.57 -39.89
CA ARG A 89 -0.50 8.38 -40.53
C ARG A 89 -1.66 8.73 -41.49
N ARG A 90 -2.31 9.88 -41.30
CA ARG A 90 -3.47 10.33 -42.09
C ARG A 90 -3.08 11.16 -43.31
N GLU A 91 -1.87 11.73 -43.33
CA GLU A 91 -1.34 12.46 -44.49
C GLU A 91 -1.25 11.54 -45.71
N VAL A 92 -1.95 11.88 -46.79
CA VAL A 92 -1.83 11.22 -48.10
C VAL A 92 -0.55 11.74 -48.77
N PRO A 93 0.45 10.91 -49.08
CA PRO A 93 1.75 11.39 -49.54
C PRO A 93 1.66 12.04 -50.93
N SER A 94 2.12 13.29 -51.07
CA SER A 94 2.32 13.94 -52.39
C SER A 94 3.69 13.60 -53.03
N HIS A 95 4.60 13.00 -52.26
CA HIS A 95 5.87 12.37 -52.66
C HIS A 95 6.07 11.11 -51.82
N PRO A 96 6.93 10.13 -52.21
CA PRO A 96 7.11 8.92 -51.40
C PRO A 96 7.79 9.32 -50.09
N VAL A 97 7.00 9.54 -49.04
CA VAL A 97 7.49 9.57 -47.66
C VAL A 97 8.14 8.20 -47.47
N ALA A 98 9.47 8.18 -47.44
CA ALA A 98 10.25 6.96 -47.31
C ALA A 98 9.61 6.10 -46.21
N GLU A 99 9.32 4.82 -46.50
CA GLU A 99 8.62 3.89 -45.61
C GLU A 99 9.12 3.92 -44.16
N ARG A 100 10.38 4.31 -43.97
CA ARG A 100 11.07 4.53 -42.69
C ARG A 100 10.37 5.54 -41.76
N GLY A 101 9.54 6.47 -42.23
CA GLY A 101 8.79 7.38 -41.35
C GLY A 101 7.49 6.80 -40.78
N ARG A 102 6.84 5.87 -41.48
CA ARG A 102 5.54 5.31 -41.09
C ARG A 102 5.64 4.33 -39.93
N SER A 103 6.72 3.56 -39.84
CA SER A 103 6.96 2.63 -38.73
C SER A 103 7.09 3.35 -37.39
N LEU A 104 7.82 4.48 -37.33
CA LEU A 104 7.94 5.31 -36.13
C LEU A 104 6.60 5.93 -35.71
N ALA A 105 5.83 6.47 -36.66
CA ALA A 105 4.50 7.00 -36.37
C ALA A 105 3.53 5.89 -35.90
N THR A 106 3.69 4.67 -36.43
CA THR A 106 2.90 3.50 -36.02
C THR A 106 3.28 3.05 -34.60
N ALA A 107 4.55 3.10 -34.22
CA ALA A 107 5.03 2.79 -32.88
C ALA A 107 4.67 3.88 -31.85
N ALA A 108 4.62 5.16 -32.25
CA ALA A 108 4.32 6.29 -31.36
C ALA A 108 2.92 6.23 -30.74
N VAL A 109 1.93 5.69 -31.46
CA VAL A 109 0.53 5.60 -30.99
C VAL A 109 0.35 4.63 -29.81
N PRO A 110 0.69 3.32 -29.91
CA PRO A 110 0.56 2.40 -28.79
C PRO A 110 1.50 2.77 -27.63
N LEU A 111 2.67 3.35 -27.90
CA LEU A 111 3.62 3.80 -26.87
C LEU A 111 3.06 5.00 -26.09
N GLY A 112 2.40 5.94 -26.77
CA GLY A 112 1.71 7.05 -26.12
C GLY A 112 0.52 6.59 -25.28
N ILE A 113 -0.28 5.64 -25.79
CA ILE A 113 -1.40 5.04 -25.03
C ILE A 113 -0.88 4.28 -23.79
N LEU A 114 0.20 3.52 -23.93
CA LEU A 114 0.86 2.83 -22.83
C LEU A 114 1.36 3.82 -21.76
N GLY A 115 1.98 4.92 -22.18
CA GLY A 115 2.38 6.01 -21.29
C GLY A 115 1.20 6.56 -20.49
N VAL A 116 0.06 6.85 -21.15
CA VAL A 116 -1.17 7.30 -20.47
C VAL A 116 -1.69 6.26 -19.47
N ALA A 117 -1.71 4.97 -19.84
CA ALA A 117 -2.19 3.89 -18.96
C ALA A 117 -1.28 3.71 -17.73
N MET A 118 0.04 3.71 -17.92
CA MET A 118 1.01 3.66 -16.83
C MET A 118 0.90 4.89 -15.91
N GLN A 119 0.53 6.04 -16.46
CA GLN A 119 0.30 7.27 -15.70
C GLN A 119 -0.94 7.23 -14.81
N LEU A 120 -2.05 6.73 -15.35
CA LEU A 120 -3.26 6.52 -14.56
C LEU A 120 -2.97 5.56 -13.40
N PHE A 121 -2.18 4.52 -13.65
CA PHE A 121 -1.75 3.58 -12.62
C PHE A 121 -0.84 4.25 -11.57
N GLY A 122 0.19 5.00 -11.98
CA GLY A 122 1.11 5.69 -11.07
C GLY A 122 0.46 6.80 -10.24
N PHE A 123 -0.48 7.55 -10.83
CA PHE A 123 -1.28 8.56 -10.13
C PHE A 123 -2.22 7.91 -9.11
N LEU A 124 -2.94 6.85 -9.52
CA LEU A 124 -3.80 6.09 -8.62
C LEU A 124 -3.00 5.49 -7.45
N PHE A 125 -1.83 4.93 -7.75
CA PHE A 125 -0.88 4.44 -6.74
C PHE A 125 -0.46 5.57 -5.78
N ALA A 126 -0.04 6.73 -6.27
CA ALA A 126 0.34 7.86 -5.41
C ALA A 126 -0.81 8.37 -4.51
N CYS A 127 -2.05 8.34 -5.00
CA CYS A 127 -3.23 8.69 -4.20
C CYS A 127 -3.61 7.62 -3.16
N LEU A 128 -3.29 6.36 -3.42
CA LEU A 128 -3.57 5.23 -2.53
C LEU A 128 -2.43 4.95 -1.54
N VAL A 129 -1.20 5.39 -1.84
CA VAL A 129 0.04 5.10 -1.08
C VAL A 129 0.39 6.21 -0.09
N LEU A 130 -0.59 6.83 0.54
CA LEU A 130 -0.37 7.44 1.86
C LEU A 130 -0.90 6.48 2.93
N PRO A 131 -0.24 5.33 3.20
CA PRO A 131 -0.55 4.57 4.39
C PRO A 131 -0.08 5.40 5.59
N VAL A 132 -1.05 5.87 6.39
CA VAL A 132 -0.78 6.09 7.80
C VAL A 132 -0.73 4.70 8.42
N ILE A 133 0.46 4.22 8.76
CA ILE A 133 0.58 2.98 9.53
C ILE A 133 -0.20 3.15 10.83
N GLY A 134 -1.06 2.18 11.12
CA GLY A 134 -1.81 2.07 12.37
C GLY A 134 -1.58 0.70 12.98
N ARG A 135 -2.25 0.44 14.09
CA ARG A 135 -2.23 -0.86 14.77
C ARG A 135 -3.26 -1.80 14.17
N GLY A 136 -2.86 -3.06 14.02
CA GLY A 136 -3.63 -4.16 13.46
C GLY A 136 -4.27 -3.95 12.09
N ARG A 137 -5.14 -4.89 11.73
CA ARG A 137 -5.83 -4.96 10.44
C ARG A 137 -7.11 -4.12 10.45
N GLN A 138 -6.99 -2.83 10.17
CA GLN A 138 -8.12 -1.90 10.26
C GLN A 138 -8.74 -1.57 8.90
N VAL A 139 -10.04 -1.29 8.90
CA VAL A 139 -10.72 -0.61 7.78
C VAL A 139 -10.17 0.81 7.64
N ARG A 140 -9.73 1.17 6.42
CA ARG A 140 -9.21 2.52 6.12
C ARG A 140 -10.05 3.24 5.07
N HIS A 141 -10.25 4.53 5.27
CA HIS A 141 -10.77 5.44 4.27
C HIS A 141 -9.70 6.50 3.94
N LEU A 142 -9.20 6.50 2.70
CA LEU A 142 -8.11 7.38 2.25
C LEU A 142 -6.85 7.29 3.16
N GLY A 143 -6.46 6.06 3.54
CA GLY A 143 -5.28 5.78 4.35
C GLY A 143 -5.44 6.02 5.86
N ARG A 144 -6.57 6.58 6.32
CA ARG A 144 -6.87 6.78 7.75
C ARG A 144 -7.75 5.65 8.29
N PRO A 145 -7.49 5.15 9.52
CA PRO A 145 -8.40 4.22 10.18
C PRO A 145 -9.81 4.83 10.29
N ALA A 146 -10.82 4.07 9.87
CA ALA A 146 -12.22 4.37 10.15
C ALA A 146 -12.63 3.58 11.38
N LEU A 147 -13.20 4.25 12.38
CA LEU A 147 -13.57 3.64 13.66
C LEU A 147 -15.03 3.96 13.97
N PRO A 148 -15.81 3.00 14.50
CA PRO A 148 -17.21 3.22 14.87
C PRO A 148 -17.32 4.37 15.90
N PRO A 149 -18.38 5.19 15.91
CA PRO A 149 -18.62 6.11 17.03
C PRO A 149 -18.81 5.32 18.34
N LEU A 150 -18.73 6.00 19.48
CA LEU A 150 -19.09 5.41 20.78
C LEU A 150 -20.57 5.68 21.08
N GLN A 151 -21.24 4.72 21.74
CA GLN A 151 -22.62 4.87 22.19
C GLN A 151 -22.78 4.50 23.68
N PRO A 152 -23.71 5.13 24.42
CA PRO A 152 -23.88 4.95 25.86
C PRO A 152 -24.67 3.67 26.19
N ASP A 153 -24.06 2.50 25.93
CA ASP A 153 -24.56 1.20 26.38
C ASP A 153 -23.42 0.27 26.81
N GLY A 154 -23.74 -0.84 27.48
CA GLY A 154 -22.75 -1.81 27.98
C GLY A 154 -22.74 -3.16 27.26
N SER A 155 -23.30 -3.24 26.05
CA SER A 155 -23.46 -4.50 25.32
C SER A 155 -22.14 -5.19 25.00
N TRP A 156 -21.10 -4.41 24.67
CA TRP A 156 -19.73 -4.89 24.43
C TRP A 156 -18.86 -4.87 25.68
N ALA A 157 -19.39 -4.44 26.83
CA ALA A 157 -18.66 -4.35 28.10
C ALA A 157 -19.28 -5.29 29.17
N SER A 158 -19.68 -6.50 28.73
CA SER A 158 -20.44 -7.46 29.53
C SER A 158 -19.59 -8.21 30.56
N GLN A 159 -18.29 -8.38 30.30
CA GLN A 159 -17.40 -9.12 31.17
C GLN A 159 -17.09 -8.33 32.46
N PRO A 160 -17.33 -8.91 33.65
CA PRO A 160 -16.98 -8.25 34.91
C PRO A 160 -15.47 -8.33 35.14
N ILE A 161 -14.81 -7.18 35.23
CA ILE A 161 -13.39 -7.07 35.54
C ILE A 161 -13.22 -6.19 36.78
N VAL A 162 -12.33 -6.60 37.68
CA VAL A 162 -11.92 -5.82 38.86
C VAL A 162 -10.45 -5.49 38.72
N LEU A 163 -10.12 -4.20 38.83
CA LEU A 163 -8.76 -3.68 38.71
C LEU A 163 -8.64 -2.37 39.49
N HIS A 164 -7.41 -1.96 39.77
CA HIS A 164 -7.12 -0.70 40.45
C HIS A 164 -6.28 0.23 39.56
N VAL A 165 -6.75 1.46 39.41
CA VAL A 165 -6.02 2.55 38.71
C VAL A 165 -6.10 3.81 39.56
N ASP A 166 -5.00 4.57 39.56
CA ASP A 166 -4.88 5.88 40.19
C ASP A 166 -6.02 6.80 39.73
N PRO A 167 -6.75 7.47 40.65
CA PRO A 167 -7.89 8.31 40.30
C PRO A 167 -7.59 9.35 39.21
N ALA A 168 -6.38 9.93 39.22
CA ALA A 168 -5.97 10.96 38.27
C ALA A 168 -5.82 10.48 36.82
N SER A 169 -5.68 9.16 36.58
CA SER A 169 -5.47 8.60 35.24
C SER A 169 -6.69 7.87 34.69
N ARG A 170 -7.76 7.69 35.48
CA ARG A 170 -8.91 6.85 35.10
C ARG A 170 -9.60 7.30 33.83
N GLU A 171 -9.84 8.60 33.68
CA GLU A 171 -10.58 9.12 32.52
C GLU A 171 -9.84 8.89 31.21
N ASP A 172 -8.59 9.36 31.11
CA ASP A 172 -7.82 9.24 29.88
C ASP A 172 -7.44 7.78 29.57
N LEU A 173 -7.14 6.99 30.61
CA LEU A 173 -6.82 5.56 30.43
C LEU A 173 -8.05 4.78 29.95
N ALA A 174 -9.22 5.02 30.53
CA ALA A 174 -10.46 4.38 30.08
C ALA A 174 -10.82 4.82 28.65
N ALA A 175 -10.61 6.09 28.30
CA ALA A 175 -10.79 6.57 26.93
C ALA A 175 -9.84 5.85 25.95
N ARG A 176 -8.58 5.62 26.36
CA ARG A 176 -7.61 4.90 25.54
C ARG A 176 -7.95 3.42 25.34
N TRP A 177 -8.41 2.73 26.38
CA TRP A 177 -8.89 1.35 26.25
C TRP A 177 -10.14 1.25 25.36
N ARG A 178 -11.04 2.24 25.39
CA ARG A 178 -12.15 2.32 24.41
C ARG A 178 -11.65 2.51 23.00
N GLU A 179 -10.63 3.33 22.79
CA GLU A 179 -10.05 3.53 21.45
C GLU A 179 -9.43 2.24 20.91
N ASN A 180 -8.74 1.46 21.77
CA ASN A 180 -8.30 0.12 21.42
C ASN A 180 -9.51 -0.76 21.06
N GLY A 181 -10.57 -0.79 21.88
CA GLY A 181 -11.78 -1.58 21.58
C GLY A 181 -12.49 -1.20 20.28
N ARG A 182 -12.49 0.09 19.91
CA ARG A 182 -12.98 0.56 18.60
C ARG A 182 -12.11 0.06 17.45
N THR A 183 -10.79 -0.01 17.67
CA THR A 183 -9.83 -0.56 16.71
C THR A 183 -10.13 -2.04 16.46
N GLU A 184 -10.22 -2.86 17.51
CA GLU A 184 -10.50 -4.30 17.36
C GLU A 184 -11.87 -4.54 16.72
N HIS A 185 -12.90 -3.75 17.09
CA HIS A 185 -14.20 -3.81 16.42
C HIS A 185 -14.10 -3.50 14.92
N ALA A 186 -13.28 -2.53 14.52
CA ALA A 186 -13.05 -2.24 13.10
C ALA A 186 -12.28 -3.37 12.41
N SER A 187 -11.40 -4.08 13.12
CA SER A 187 -10.66 -5.24 12.62
C SER A 187 -11.58 -6.41 12.26
N VAL A 188 -12.70 -6.61 12.99
CA VAL A 188 -13.74 -7.59 12.64
C VAL A 188 -14.20 -7.42 11.18
N ALA A 189 -14.46 -6.18 10.75
CA ALA A 189 -14.89 -5.89 9.39
C ALA A 189 -13.78 -6.17 8.36
N ALA A 190 -12.52 -5.90 8.72
CA ALA A 190 -11.39 -6.14 7.83
C ALA A 190 -11.09 -7.64 7.63
N PHE A 191 -11.27 -8.48 8.66
CA PHE A 191 -11.18 -9.94 8.55
C PHE A 191 -12.39 -10.56 7.85
N ALA A 192 -13.60 -10.03 8.09
CA ALA A 192 -14.77 -10.42 7.31
C ALA A 192 -14.55 -10.14 5.81
N ARG A 193 -13.91 -9.01 5.49
CA ARG A 193 -13.55 -8.70 4.11
C ARG A 193 -12.48 -9.62 3.54
N LEU A 194 -11.43 -9.90 4.31
CA LEU A 194 -10.40 -10.88 3.94
C LEU A 194 -11.02 -12.23 3.58
N THR A 195 -11.98 -12.69 4.38
CA THR A 195 -12.71 -13.94 4.12
C THR A 195 -13.39 -13.93 2.74
N LEU A 196 -14.10 -12.83 2.41
CA LEU A 196 -14.77 -12.69 1.11
C LEU A 196 -13.77 -12.62 -0.05
N ASP A 197 -12.64 -11.95 0.15
CA ASP A 197 -11.61 -11.80 -0.88
C ASP A 197 -10.91 -13.14 -1.18
N LEU A 198 -10.58 -13.89 -0.12
CA LEU A 198 -10.03 -15.24 -0.24
C LEU A 198 -11.01 -16.18 -0.97
N LEU A 199 -12.29 -16.16 -0.62
CA LEU A 199 -13.33 -16.92 -1.31
C LEU A 199 -13.46 -16.51 -2.78
N GLY A 200 -13.50 -15.21 -3.06
CA GLY A 200 -13.63 -14.67 -4.41
C GLY A 200 -12.46 -15.03 -5.34
N LEU A 201 -11.28 -15.28 -4.77
CA LEU A 201 -10.09 -15.72 -5.49
C LEU A 201 -9.86 -17.24 -5.47
N GLY A 202 -10.70 -18.00 -4.78
CA GLY A 202 -10.60 -19.45 -4.70
C GLY A 202 -9.43 -19.94 -3.83
N ALA A 203 -9.17 -19.26 -2.73
CA ALA A 203 -8.13 -19.65 -1.77
C ALA A 203 -8.41 -21.01 -1.12
N PRO A 204 -7.37 -21.75 -0.70
CA PRO A 204 -7.53 -23.04 -0.05
C PRO A 204 -8.26 -22.91 1.32
N PRO A 205 -9.00 -23.96 1.74
CA PRO A 205 -9.85 -23.91 2.94
C PRO A 205 -9.17 -23.44 4.23
N PRO A 206 -7.89 -23.80 4.52
CA PRO A 206 -7.23 -23.35 5.75
C PRO A 206 -7.11 -21.82 5.88
N LEU A 207 -6.89 -21.08 4.79
CA LEU A 207 -6.79 -19.62 4.81
C LEU A 207 -8.15 -18.97 5.11
N VAL A 208 -9.21 -19.47 4.47
CA VAL A 208 -10.58 -18.99 4.70
C VAL A 208 -10.98 -19.24 6.16
N ALA A 209 -10.70 -20.44 6.68
CA ALA A 209 -11.02 -20.80 8.05
C ALA A 209 -10.20 -19.99 9.07
N ALA A 210 -8.94 -19.65 8.76
CA ALA A 210 -8.12 -18.79 9.59
C ALA A 210 -8.68 -17.36 9.65
N ALA A 211 -9.03 -16.76 8.50
CA ALA A 211 -9.62 -15.42 8.45
C ALA A 211 -10.89 -15.28 9.32
N GLN A 212 -11.72 -16.33 9.35
CA GLN A 212 -12.93 -16.34 10.19
C GLN A 212 -12.62 -16.49 11.67
N ARG A 213 -11.59 -17.26 12.05
CA ARG A 213 -11.15 -17.37 13.44
C ARG A 213 -10.57 -16.05 13.92
N ASP A 214 -9.72 -15.42 13.13
CA ASP A 214 -9.14 -14.11 13.44
C ASP A 214 -10.26 -13.08 13.66
N ALA A 215 -11.30 -13.06 12.81
CA ALA A 215 -12.47 -12.20 13.01
C ALA A 215 -13.19 -12.42 14.35
N LEU A 216 -13.27 -13.67 14.83
CA LEU A 216 -13.87 -14.00 16.13
C LEU A 216 -12.96 -13.59 17.28
N ASP A 217 -11.65 -13.72 17.11
CA ASP A 217 -10.64 -13.27 18.08
C ASP A 217 -10.78 -11.74 18.27
N GLU A 218 -10.96 -10.97 17.19
CA GLU A 218 -11.21 -9.53 17.25
C GLU A 218 -12.50 -9.11 17.96
N VAL A 219 -13.57 -9.89 17.83
CA VAL A 219 -14.80 -9.65 18.62
C VAL A 219 -14.49 -9.76 20.11
N ARG A 220 -13.74 -10.79 20.52
CA ARG A 220 -13.33 -10.98 21.92
C ARG A 220 -12.39 -9.88 22.39
N HIS A 221 -11.44 -9.45 21.56
CA HIS A 221 -10.52 -8.36 21.88
C HIS A 221 -11.27 -7.05 22.10
N ALA A 222 -12.23 -6.73 21.22
CA ALA A 222 -13.09 -5.56 21.38
C ALA A 222 -13.86 -5.61 22.70
N GLU A 223 -14.54 -6.73 23.00
CA GLU A 223 -15.28 -6.91 24.25
C GLU A 223 -14.39 -6.73 25.48
N LEU A 224 -13.19 -7.32 25.45
CA LEU A 224 -12.22 -7.23 26.53
C LEU A 224 -11.75 -5.79 26.76
N CYS A 225 -11.45 -5.05 25.68
CA CYS A 225 -11.04 -3.66 25.76
C CYS A 225 -12.15 -2.76 26.35
N PHE A 226 -13.40 -2.96 25.93
CA PHE A 226 -14.55 -2.22 26.48
C PHE A 226 -14.83 -2.60 27.94
N ALA A 227 -14.68 -3.87 28.32
CA ALA A 227 -14.80 -4.33 29.71
C ALA A 227 -13.71 -3.71 30.61
N LEU A 228 -12.46 -3.66 30.14
CA LEU A 228 -11.36 -3.00 30.86
C LEU A 228 -11.64 -1.50 31.05
N ALA A 229 -12.08 -0.81 30.00
CA ALA A 229 -12.46 0.60 30.10
C ALA A 229 -13.58 0.85 31.12
N ARG A 230 -14.61 -0.01 31.12
CA ARG A 230 -15.70 0.05 32.10
C ARG A 230 -15.21 -0.23 33.52
N ALA A 231 -14.27 -1.15 33.71
CA ALA A 231 -13.71 -1.43 35.03
C ALA A 231 -12.88 -0.25 35.58
N ILE A 232 -12.27 0.56 34.71
CA ILE A 232 -11.51 1.75 35.10
C ILE A 232 -12.41 2.89 35.58
N ASP A 233 -13.50 3.20 34.87
CA ASP A 233 -14.30 4.42 35.11
C ASP A 233 -15.80 4.19 35.41
N GLY A 234 -16.25 2.94 35.41
CA GLY A 234 -17.63 2.54 35.71
C GLY A 234 -18.65 2.81 34.59
N ARG A 235 -18.27 3.43 33.47
CA ARG A 235 -19.23 3.84 32.42
C ARG A 235 -19.49 2.71 31.43
N ALA A 236 -20.77 2.43 31.21
CA ALA A 236 -21.25 1.54 30.15
C ALA A 236 -21.17 2.28 28.80
N VAL A 237 -20.14 1.97 28.01
CA VAL A 237 -19.93 2.51 26.66
C VAL A 237 -19.52 1.37 25.73
N SER A 238 -20.05 1.37 24.51
CA SER A 238 -19.83 0.33 23.49
C SER A 238 -19.58 0.99 22.11
N PRO A 239 -19.08 0.25 21.12
CA PRO A 239 -18.99 0.74 19.75
C PRO A 239 -20.41 0.86 19.16
N GLY A 240 -20.64 1.93 18.42
CA GLY A 240 -21.89 2.15 17.70
C GLY A 240 -21.88 1.58 16.28
N ALA A 241 -22.94 1.88 15.53
CA ALA A 241 -23.07 1.45 14.15
C ALA A 241 -21.85 1.87 13.31
N PHE A 242 -21.37 0.97 12.46
CA PHE A 242 -20.20 1.19 11.60
C PHE A 242 -20.52 1.05 10.11
N PRO A 243 -21.22 2.02 9.50
CA PRO A 243 -21.62 1.96 8.08
C PRO A 243 -20.45 1.78 7.11
N GLU A 244 -19.26 2.27 7.46
CA GLU A 244 -18.05 2.16 6.64
C GLU A 244 -17.66 0.69 6.39
N ALA A 245 -18.00 -0.23 7.30
CA ALA A 245 -17.82 -1.66 7.10
C ALA A 245 -18.61 -2.21 5.88
N ALA A 246 -19.73 -1.58 5.53
CA ALA A 246 -20.55 -1.98 4.39
C ALA A 246 -20.02 -1.45 3.04
N HIS A 247 -19.07 -0.51 3.06
CA HIS A 247 -18.60 0.21 1.87
C HIS A 247 -17.13 -0.06 1.53
N LEU A 248 -16.62 -1.23 1.92
CA LEU A 248 -15.24 -1.62 1.65
C LEU A 248 -14.99 -1.82 0.13
N PRO A 249 -13.86 -1.34 -0.43
CA PRO A 249 -13.61 -1.37 -1.88
C PRO A 249 -13.49 -2.79 -2.43
N SER A 250 -14.30 -3.21 -3.41
CA SER A 250 -14.27 -4.59 -3.94
C SER A 250 -12.96 -4.97 -4.64
N LEU A 251 -12.61 -6.26 -4.67
CA LEU A 251 -11.48 -6.76 -5.47
C LEU A 251 -11.58 -6.35 -6.95
N SER A 252 -10.41 -6.18 -7.56
CA SER A 252 -10.30 -6.02 -9.01
C SER A 252 -10.84 -7.26 -9.73
N ARG A 253 -11.49 -7.06 -10.87
CA ARG A 253 -11.89 -8.15 -11.77
C ARG A 253 -10.70 -8.81 -12.47
N VAL A 254 -9.56 -8.12 -12.52
CA VAL A 254 -8.31 -8.66 -13.09
C VAL A 254 -7.60 -9.45 -12.01
N ARG A 255 -7.61 -10.80 -12.11
CA ARG A 255 -7.11 -11.71 -11.06
C ARG A 255 -5.70 -11.37 -10.56
N VAL A 256 -4.75 -11.10 -11.47
CA VAL A 256 -3.37 -10.77 -11.07
C VAL A 256 -3.29 -9.48 -10.25
N VAL A 257 -4.13 -8.48 -10.56
CA VAL A 257 -4.21 -7.24 -9.78
C VAL A 257 -4.85 -7.51 -8.41
N ALA A 258 -5.89 -8.33 -8.37
CA ALA A 258 -6.54 -8.72 -7.12
C ALA A 258 -5.60 -9.50 -6.19
N LEU A 259 -4.81 -10.45 -6.71
CA LEU A 259 -3.79 -11.17 -5.95
C LEU A 259 -2.70 -10.23 -5.43
N ALA A 260 -2.23 -9.29 -6.26
CA ALA A 260 -1.23 -8.31 -5.84
C ALA A 260 -1.75 -7.37 -4.74
N SER A 261 -2.97 -6.86 -4.88
CA SER A 261 -3.62 -6.05 -3.84
C SER A 261 -3.78 -6.84 -2.54
N LEU A 262 -4.34 -8.05 -2.62
CA LEU A 262 -4.54 -8.90 -1.44
C LEU A 262 -3.22 -9.26 -0.75
N ALA A 263 -2.15 -9.52 -1.51
CA ALA A 263 -0.82 -9.79 -0.96
C ALA A 263 -0.27 -8.56 -0.21
N VAL A 264 -0.39 -7.36 -0.80
CA VAL A 264 0.06 -6.12 -0.17
C VAL A 264 -0.74 -5.82 1.10
N ASP A 265 -2.07 -5.93 1.06
CA ASP A 265 -2.93 -5.73 2.23
C ASP A 265 -2.61 -6.76 3.33
N SER A 266 -2.39 -8.02 2.96
CA SER A 266 -2.05 -9.09 3.92
C SER A 266 -0.64 -8.92 4.48
N LEU A 267 0.30 -8.37 3.72
CA LEU A 267 1.63 -8.00 4.22
C LEU A 267 1.56 -6.84 5.21
N ILE A 268 0.92 -5.74 4.83
CA ILE A 268 0.92 -4.51 5.63
C ILE A 268 0.03 -4.69 6.86
N ASP A 269 -1.24 -5.01 6.65
CA ASP A 269 -2.22 -5.00 7.71
C ASP A 269 -2.22 -6.30 8.52
N GLY A 270 -2.02 -7.46 7.87
CA GLY A 270 -1.94 -8.75 8.57
C GLY A 270 -0.56 -8.99 9.18
N ALA A 271 0.46 -9.19 8.33
CA ALA A 271 1.76 -9.61 8.80
C ALA A 271 2.53 -8.55 9.61
N ILE A 272 2.57 -7.30 9.13
CA ILE A 272 3.35 -6.23 9.78
C ILE A 272 2.57 -5.63 10.94
N ASN A 273 1.36 -5.12 10.72
CA ASN A 273 0.64 -4.41 11.78
C ASN A 273 0.25 -5.36 12.93
N GLU A 274 -0.24 -6.57 12.67
CA GLU A 274 -0.51 -7.54 13.75
C GLU A 274 0.78 -8.04 14.39
N GLY A 275 1.86 -8.18 13.63
CA GLY A 275 3.18 -8.51 14.19
C GLY A 275 3.68 -7.45 15.18
N VAL A 276 3.42 -6.17 14.89
CA VAL A 276 3.70 -5.05 15.78
C VAL A 276 2.78 -5.08 16.99
N SER A 277 1.47 -5.29 16.80
CA SER A 277 0.48 -5.45 17.89
C SER A 277 0.88 -6.57 18.85
N ALA A 278 1.26 -7.73 18.32
CA ALA A 278 1.70 -8.89 19.10
C ALA A 278 2.93 -8.60 19.95
N ARG A 279 3.97 -8.01 19.34
CA ARG A 279 5.20 -7.62 20.05
C ARG A 279 4.92 -6.59 21.14
N LEU A 280 4.07 -5.61 20.86
CA LEU A 280 3.71 -4.57 21.82
C LEU A 280 2.90 -5.11 22.99
N ALA A 281 1.86 -5.89 22.71
CA ALA A 281 1.06 -6.52 23.75
C ALA A 281 1.92 -7.43 24.63
N ALA A 282 2.80 -8.24 24.04
CA ALA A 282 3.74 -9.09 24.79
C ALA A 282 4.70 -8.27 25.67
N ALA A 283 5.30 -7.20 25.12
CA ALA A 283 6.24 -6.36 25.85
C ALA A 283 5.57 -5.62 27.01
N VAL A 284 4.36 -5.10 26.80
CA VAL A 284 3.62 -4.36 27.82
C VAL A 284 3.05 -5.29 28.89
N ALA A 285 2.63 -6.52 28.54
CA ALA A 285 2.17 -7.51 29.52
C ALA A 285 3.23 -7.79 30.59
N LEU A 286 4.51 -7.79 30.23
CA LEU A 286 5.63 -7.97 31.17
C LEU A 286 5.79 -6.80 32.15
N ARG A 287 5.23 -5.64 31.83
CA ARG A 287 5.36 -4.39 32.59
C ARG A 287 4.11 -4.04 33.39
N CYS A 288 3.00 -4.73 33.14
CA CYS A 288 1.75 -4.48 33.85
C CYS A 288 1.88 -4.75 35.35
N GLU A 289 1.25 -3.93 36.18
CA GLU A 289 1.18 -4.16 37.63
C GLU A 289 -0.11 -4.91 37.98
N GLU A 290 -1.24 -4.53 37.37
CA GLU A 290 -2.53 -5.19 37.55
C GLU A 290 -2.63 -6.50 36.75
N GLY A 291 -3.13 -7.57 37.39
CA GLY A 291 -3.29 -8.89 36.77
C GLY A 291 -4.24 -8.86 35.57
N ALA A 292 -5.35 -8.12 35.65
CA ALA A 292 -6.34 -8.05 34.58
C ALA A 292 -5.76 -7.54 33.25
N PHE A 293 -4.95 -6.46 33.27
CA PHE A 293 -4.30 -5.96 32.06
C PHE A 293 -3.27 -6.95 31.52
N ARG A 294 -2.50 -7.58 32.40
CA ARG A 294 -1.49 -8.57 32.02
C ARG A 294 -2.11 -9.77 31.29
N ASP A 295 -3.19 -10.32 31.84
CA ASP A 295 -3.84 -11.51 31.29
C ASP A 295 -4.54 -11.20 29.96
N ALA A 296 -5.16 -10.01 29.87
CA ALA A 296 -5.73 -9.51 28.63
C ALA A 296 -4.66 -9.38 27.53
N LEU A 297 -3.54 -8.71 27.83
CA LEU A 297 -2.47 -8.50 26.86
C LEU A 297 -1.73 -9.77 26.47
N LYS A 298 -1.61 -10.76 27.36
CA LYS A 298 -1.07 -12.08 27.00
C LYS A 298 -1.95 -12.80 25.97
N THR A 299 -3.27 -12.71 26.16
CA THR A 299 -4.24 -13.29 25.22
C THR A 299 -4.14 -12.60 23.87
N ILE A 300 -4.24 -11.26 23.86
CA ILE A 300 -4.10 -10.46 22.64
C ILE A 300 -2.76 -10.75 21.95
N ALA A 301 -1.64 -10.75 22.67
CA ALA A 301 -0.33 -11.01 22.08
C ALA A 301 -0.23 -12.38 21.37
N ALA A 302 -0.85 -13.41 21.95
CA ALA A 302 -0.86 -14.74 21.37
C ALA A 302 -1.78 -14.82 20.14
N ASP A 303 -2.91 -14.12 20.17
CA ASP A 303 -3.89 -14.06 19.09
C ASP A 303 -3.32 -13.24 17.91
N GLU A 304 -2.79 -12.05 18.16
CA GLU A 304 -2.14 -11.22 17.13
C GLU A 304 -0.91 -11.89 16.50
N GLY A 305 -0.17 -12.68 17.27
CA GLY A 305 0.92 -13.49 16.73
C GLY A 305 0.44 -14.50 15.68
N ARG A 306 -0.75 -15.10 15.89
CA ARG A 306 -1.38 -16.00 14.91
C ARG A 306 -1.93 -15.22 13.72
N HIS A 307 -2.55 -14.06 13.95
CA HIS A 307 -3.04 -13.20 12.87
C HIS A 307 -1.89 -12.78 11.94
N ALA A 308 -0.75 -12.39 12.51
CA ALA A 308 0.45 -12.04 11.77
C ALA A 308 0.98 -13.22 10.93
N ALA A 309 0.99 -14.43 11.50
CA ALA A 309 1.37 -15.64 10.78
C ALA A 309 0.42 -15.94 9.62
N HIS A 310 -0.89 -15.83 9.84
CA HIS A 310 -1.89 -16.02 8.80
C HIS A 310 -1.76 -14.96 7.68
N GLY A 311 -1.46 -13.70 8.01
CA GLY A 311 -1.14 -12.68 7.02
C GLY A 311 0.00 -13.08 6.09
N TRP A 312 1.04 -13.75 6.61
CA TRP A 312 2.11 -14.32 5.80
C TRP A 312 1.67 -15.51 4.96
N ASP A 313 0.83 -16.41 5.48
CA ASP A 313 0.32 -17.55 4.72
C ASP A 313 -0.47 -17.08 3.49
N VAL A 314 -1.25 -15.99 3.63
CA VAL A 314 -1.96 -15.36 2.50
C VAL A 314 -0.97 -14.73 1.51
N VAL A 315 0.07 -14.04 1.99
CA VAL A 315 1.13 -13.48 1.12
C VAL A 315 1.79 -14.58 0.29
N GLU A 316 2.18 -15.68 0.92
CA GLU A 316 2.86 -16.80 0.27
C GLU A 316 1.96 -17.48 -0.77
N TRP A 317 0.68 -17.68 -0.44
CA TRP A 317 -0.30 -18.18 -1.41
C TRP A 317 -0.49 -17.23 -2.59
N CYS A 318 -0.65 -15.92 -2.36
CA CYS A 318 -0.78 -14.95 -3.44
C CYS A 318 0.47 -14.90 -4.35
N VAL A 319 1.66 -15.05 -3.78
CA VAL A 319 2.91 -15.13 -4.55
C VAL A 319 2.96 -16.40 -5.39
N ALA A 320 2.56 -17.55 -4.83
CA ALA A 320 2.52 -18.82 -5.57
C ALA A 320 1.55 -18.76 -6.76
N GLU A 321 0.38 -18.12 -6.59
CA GLU A 321 -0.63 -17.98 -7.63
C GLU A 321 -0.33 -16.87 -8.65
N GLY A 322 0.26 -15.76 -8.20
CA GLY A 322 0.40 -14.53 -8.98
C GLY A 322 1.81 -14.25 -9.51
N GLY A 323 2.83 -14.94 -9.02
CA GLY A 323 4.20 -14.88 -9.51
C GLY A 323 4.87 -13.50 -9.40
N ALA A 324 5.74 -13.19 -10.36
CA ALA A 324 6.58 -11.99 -10.36
C ALA A 324 5.82 -10.65 -10.20
N PRO A 325 4.62 -10.43 -10.79
CA PRO A 325 3.83 -9.23 -10.53
C PRO A 325 3.51 -9.00 -9.05
N VAL A 326 3.18 -10.06 -8.31
CA VAL A 326 2.86 -9.98 -6.87
C VAL A 326 4.13 -9.68 -6.07
N LEU A 327 5.25 -10.35 -6.37
CA LEU A 327 6.54 -10.04 -5.75
C LEU A 327 6.97 -8.59 -5.98
N HIS A 328 6.76 -8.06 -7.19
CA HIS A 328 7.06 -6.67 -7.50
C HIS A 328 6.18 -5.70 -6.68
N ALA A 329 4.90 -6.00 -6.51
CA ALA A 329 4.00 -5.22 -5.67
C ALA A 329 4.43 -5.22 -4.19
N LEU A 330 4.84 -6.38 -3.65
CA LEU A 330 5.34 -6.50 -2.28
C LEU A 330 6.63 -5.69 -2.05
N HIS A 331 7.59 -5.77 -2.97
CA HIS A 331 8.80 -4.94 -2.92
C HIS A 331 8.49 -3.45 -2.99
N GLY A 332 7.58 -3.04 -3.88
CA GLY A 332 7.09 -1.67 -3.99
C GLY A 332 6.45 -1.17 -2.70
N ALA A 333 5.58 -1.98 -2.08
CA ALA A 333 4.93 -1.67 -0.81
C ALA A 333 5.96 -1.48 0.32
N LEU A 334 6.89 -2.44 0.51
CA LEU A 334 7.94 -2.34 1.54
C LEU A 334 8.86 -1.12 1.37
N SER A 335 9.15 -0.74 0.12
CA SER A 335 9.96 0.44 -0.19
C SER A 335 9.25 1.74 0.18
N GLY A 336 7.91 1.75 0.14
CA GLY A 336 7.07 2.89 0.49
C GLY A 336 6.77 3.02 1.99
N LEU A 337 7.02 1.99 2.80
CA LEU A 337 6.73 2.05 4.24
C LEU A 337 7.68 3.03 4.96
N PRO A 338 7.16 3.93 5.81
CA PRO A 338 8.00 4.79 6.63
C PRO A 338 8.90 3.98 7.56
N ARG A 339 10.08 4.54 7.89
CA ARG A 339 11.03 3.93 8.84
C ARG A 339 10.56 3.97 10.28
N SER A 340 9.61 4.83 10.60
CA SER A 340 8.95 4.89 11.89
C SER A 340 7.47 5.16 11.70
N ALA A 341 6.65 4.42 12.42
CA ALA A 341 5.26 4.76 12.71
C ALA A 341 5.21 5.39 14.11
N ARG A 342 4.30 6.33 14.31
CA ARG A 342 4.03 6.90 15.64
C ARG A 342 2.55 7.13 15.79
N GLU A 343 1.96 6.44 16.75
CA GLU A 343 0.63 6.75 17.22
C GLU A 343 0.65 8.04 18.04
N ARG A 344 -0.39 8.87 17.92
CA ARG A 344 -0.55 10.03 18.79
C ARG A 344 -1.19 9.57 20.09
N LEU A 345 -0.36 9.47 21.13
CA LEU A 345 -0.75 9.10 22.48
C LEU A 345 -0.78 10.34 23.40
N PRO A 346 -1.57 10.31 24.49
CA PRO A 346 -1.43 11.28 25.59
C PRO A 346 0.01 11.28 26.12
N THR A 347 0.52 12.42 26.59
CA THR A 347 1.91 12.57 27.04
C THR A 347 2.33 11.49 28.05
N ALA A 348 1.48 11.21 29.04
CA ALA A 348 1.75 10.19 30.05
C ALA A 348 1.91 8.77 29.44
N ALA A 349 1.12 8.44 28.42
CA ALA A 349 1.27 7.18 27.70
C ALA A 349 2.52 7.20 26.81
N ASP A 350 2.75 8.28 26.06
CA ASP A 350 3.88 8.44 25.14
C ASP A 350 5.24 8.26 25.85
N GLU A 351 5.36 8.78 27.07
CA GLU A 351 6.52 8.65 27.96
C GLU A 351 6.64 7.26 28.64
N GLY A 352 5.66 6.36 28.44
CA GLY A 352 5.66 4.99 28.94
C GLY A 352 5.09 4.82 30.35
N SER A 353 4.58 5.89 30.99
CA SER A 353 4.07 5.78 32.36
C SER A 353 2.84 4.87 32.49
N TRP A 354 2.08 4.68 31.39
CA TRP A 354 0.91 3.80 31.35
C TRP A 354 1.22 2.35 30.95
N GLU A 355 2.49 2.01 30.74
CA GLU A 355 2.88 0.61 30.45
C GLU A 355 2.48 -0.32 31.61
N ARG A 356 2.48 0.19 32.84
CA ARG A 356 1.96 -0.50 34.04
C ARG A 356 0.46 -0.84 33.98
N TRP A 357 -0.29 -0.15 33.14
CA TRP A 357 -1.73 -0.34 32.92
C TRP A 357 -2.07 -0.80 31.51
N GLY A 358 -1.10 -1.39 30.82
CA GLY A 358 -1.35 -2.06 29.56
C GLY A 358 -1.34 -1.15 28.32
N ILE A 359 -0.96 0.12 28.45
CA ILE A 359 -0.81 1.02 27.29
C ILE A 359 0.69 1.26 27.04
N HIS A 360 1.16 0.82 25.89
CA HIS A 360 2.54 1.03 25.44
C HIS A 360 2.95 2.51 25.37
N GLY A 361 4.24 2.79 25.57
CA GLY A 361 4.86 4.06 25.20
C GLY A 361 5.51 4.05 23.82
N HIS A 362 5.92 5.24 23.36
CA HIS A 362 6.50 5.45 22.03
C HIS A 362 7.81 4.68 21.82
N ALA A 363 8.64 4.54 22.86
CA ALA A 363 9.90 3.81 22.76
C ALA A 363 9.67 2.34 22.37
N LEU A 364 8.71 1.68 23.02
CA LEU A 364 8.31 0.31 22.69
C LEU A 364 7.68 0.22 21.29
N GLU A 365 6.86 1.20 20.91
CA GLU A 365 6.25 1.29 19.58
C GLU A 365 7.32 1.30 18.49
N ALA A 366 8.27 2.23 18.59
CA ALA A 366 9.32 2.43 17.62
C ALA A 366 10.21 1.19 17.50
N GLU A 367 10.59 0.57 18.63
CA GLU A 367 11.39 -0.65 18.65
C GLU A 367 10.65 -1.83 18.01
N SER A 368 9.39 -2.05 18.38
CA SER A 368 8.57 -3.16 17.87
C SER A 368 8.30 -3.03 16.37
N TYR A 369 8.03 -1.79 15.92
CA TYR A 369 7.85 -1.47 14.52
C TYR A 369 9.13 -1.72 13.70
N ALA A 370 10.28 -1.20 14.16
CA ALA A 370 11.54 -1.37 13.45
C ALA A 370 11.92 -2.85 13.30
N ARG A 371 11.83 -3.64 14.39
CA ARG A 371 12.14 -5.07 14.37
C ARG A 371 11.24 -5.84 13.40
N THR A 372 9.93 -5.57 13.42
CA THR A 372 8.96 -6.24 12.55
C THR A 372 9.17 -5.87 11.08
N LEU A 373 9.46 -4.61 10.79
CA LEU A 373 9.73 -4.16 9.42
C LEU A 373 11.00 -4.81 8.86
N ASP A 374 12.04 -4.94 9.67
CA ASP A 374 13.29 -5.61 9.27
C ASP A 374 13.09 -7.11 9.05
N ASP A 375 12.29 -7.78 9.90
CA ASP A 375 11.87 -9.17 9.68
C ASP A 375 11.09 -9.32 8.36
N ALA A 376 10.14 -8.41 8.10
CA ALA A 376 9.32 -8.44 6.90
C ALA A 376 10.15 -8.23 5.63
N ARG A 377 11.11 -7.29 5.63
CA ARG A 377 12.05 -7.09 4.52
C ARG A 377 12.86 -8.35 4.23
N ARG A 378 13.42 -8.99 5.25
CA ARG A 378 14.18 -10.24 5.08
C ARG A 378 13.30 -11.37 4.55
N ARG A 379 12.05 -11.48 5.02
CA ARG A 379 11.14 -12.55 4.57
C ARG A 379 10.73 -12.35 3.12
N VAL A 380 10.35 -11.15 2.70
CA VAL A 380 10.00 -10.87 1.28
C VAL A 380 11.19 -11.12 0.35
N GLN A 381 12.41 -10.74 0.76
CA GLN A 381 13.62 -11.05 -0.02
C GLN A 381 13.84 -12.55 -0.25
N ARG A 382 13.38 -13.43 0.64
CA ARG A 382 13.50 -14.89 0.48
C ARG A 382 12.41 -15.51 -0.39
N LEU A 383 11.34 -14.76 -0.71
CA LEU A 383 10.25 -15.24 -1.56
C LEU A 383 10.56 -15.10 -3.07
N GLY A 384 11.65 -14.41 -3.44
CA GLY A 384 12.05 -14.17 -4.83
C GLY A 384 13.56 -14.16 -5.01
#